data_AF-A0A3C0SYU2-F1
#
_entry.id   AF-A0A3C0SYU2-F1
#
_cell.length_a   1.000
_cell.length_b   1.000
_cell.length_c   1.000
_cell.angle_alpha   90.00
_cell.angle_beta   90.00
_cell.angle_gamma   90.00
#
_symmetry.space_group_name_H-M   'P 1'
#
loop_
_entity.id
_entity.type
_entity.pdbx_description
1 polymer ?
#
loop_
_entity_poly.entity_id
_entity_poly.type
_entity_poly.pdbx_seq_one_letter_code
_entity_poly.pdbx_strand_id
1 'polypeptide(L)'
;MMNGTEPRNKIPLIRRTRDYRLYDFKGGRYLDLFLDGGRALMGHKHGRAILMMKNSLEKGMAASYPGVWEGRLLKQLGLLYPEIREVSLFFAGRDDKAPAERSKYRLFRPFE
;
A
#
# COMPACT_ATOMS: atom_id res chain seq x y z
N MET A 1 15.29 37.71 6.41
CA MET A 1 14.72 37.03 7.59
C MET A 1 13.89 35.85 7.08
N MET A 2 14.29 34.61 7.38
CA MET A 2 13.58 33.38 7.00
C MET A 2 12.48 33.08 8.03
N ASN A 3 11.36 32.47 7.62
CA ASN A 3 10.87 31.17 8.15
C ASN A 3 9.51 30.76 7.57
N GLY A 4 9.47 29.58 6.92
CA GLY A 4 8.26 28.97 6.36
C GLY A 4 8.56 27.95 5.26
N THR A 5 9.49 27.04 5.48
CA THR A 5 9.88 26.00 4.50
C THR A 5 8.83 24.92 4.36
N GLU A 6 7.95 25.06 3.38
CA GLU A 6 7.17 23.96 2.80
C GLU A 6 8.12 22.98 2.08
N PRO A 7 8.26 21.71 2.50
CA PRO A 7 9.19 20.76 1.91
C PRO A 7 8.77 20.28 0.49
N ARG A 8 7.60 20.72 0.01
CA ARG A 8 7.07 20.34 -1.31
C ARG A 8 7.89 20.83 -2.51
N ASN A 9 8.80 21.79 -2.31
CA ASN A 9 9.53 22.45 -3.40
C ASN A 9 10.98 21.98 -3.60
N LYS A 10 11.42 20.87 -2.99
CA LYS A 10 12.81 20.38 -3.09
C LYS A 10 13.01 19.13 -3.94
N ILE A 11 11.94 18.45 -4.36
CA ILE A 11 12.03 17.23 -5.17
C ILE A 11 11.58 17.59 -6.59
N PRO A 12 12.35 17.23 -7.63
CA PRO A 12 11.96 17.48 -9.02
C PRO A 12 10.69 16.70 -9.39
N LEU A 13 10.00 17.14 -10.44
CA LEU A 13 8.90 16.37 -11.02
C LEU A 13 9.42 15.00 -11.49
N ILE A 14 8.88 13.94 -10.91
CA ILE A 14 9.27 12.57 -11.19
C ILE A 14 8.46 12.04 -12.38
N ARG A 15 9.17 11.62 -13.43
CA ARG A 15 8.60 11.00 -14.64
C ARG A 15 8.36 9.52 -14.46
N ARG A 16 9.24 8.85 -13.71
CA ARG A 16 9.23 7.40 -13.52
C ARG A 16 9.82 7.03 -12.18
N THR A 17 9.30 5.96 -11.60
CA THR A 17 9.92 5.26 -10.49
C THR A 17 10.25 3.83 -10.91
N ARG A 18 11.37 3.28 -10.40
CA ARG A 18 11.79 1.90 -10.66
C ARG A 18 12.75 1.43 -9.59
N ASP A 19 12.51 0.25 -9.04
CA ASP A 19 13.28 -0.34 -7.95
C ASP A 19 13.46 0.72 -6.86
N TYR A 20 14.66 0.97 -6.38
CA TYR A 20 14.93 2.00 -5.36
C TYR A 20 15.26 3.38 -5.96
N ARG A 21 14.75 3.72 -7.16
CA ARG A 21 15.13 4.95 -7.87
C ARG A 21 13.98 5.78 -8.41
N LEU A 22 14.18 7.11 -8.39
CA LEU A 22 13.34 8.12 -9.01
C LEU A 22 14.04 8.71 -10.24
N TYR A 23 13.28 8.95 -11.30
CA TYR A 23 13.76 9.50 -12.56
C TYR A 23 12.95 10.75 -12.87
N ASP A 24 13.60 11.90 -13.01
CA ASP A 24 12.93 13.15 -13.37
C ASP A 24 12.80 13.33 -14.90
N PHE A 25 12.16 14.42 -15.31
CA PHE A 25 12.02 14.80 -16.72
C PHE A 25 13.30 15.39 -17.34
N LYS A 26 14.27 15.81 -16.53
CA LYS A 26 15.56 16.38 -16.97
C LYS A 26 16.66 15.30 -17.11
N GLY A 27 16.33 14.03 -16.87
CA GLY A 27 17.27 12.91 -16.95
C GLY A 27 18.00 12.58 -15.63
N GLY A 28 17.71 13.31 -14.56
CA GLY A 28 18.22 13.07 -13.21
C GLY A 28 17.75 11.73 -12.65
N ARG A 29 18.60 11.10 -11.84
CA ARG A 29 18.38 9.80 -11.24
C ARG A 29 18.74 9.87 -9.76
N TYR A 30 17.77 9.58 -8.91
CA TYR A 30 17.92 9.71 -7.46
C TYR A 30 17.71 8.37 -6.81
N LEU A 31 18.55 8.02 -5.84
CA LEU A 31 18.29 6.92 -4.93
C LEU A 31 17.15 7.36 -4.00
N ASP A 32 16.06 6.58 -3.98
CA ASP A 32 14.93 6.85 -3.11
C ASP A 32 15.13 6.17 -1.76
N LEU A 33 15.42 6.96 -0.73
CA LEU A 33 15.52 6.50 0.65
C LEU A 33 14.21 6.70 1.43
N PHE A 34 13.26 7.43 0.86
CA PHE A 34 11.96 7.68 1.49
C PHE A 34 10.96 6.56 1.19
N LEU A 35 11.04 5.96 0.00
CA LEU A 35 10.26 4.79 -0.41
C LEU A 35 8.75 4.94 -0.13
N ASP A 36 8.23 6.12 -0.45
CA ASP A 36 6.82 6.48 -0.26
C ASP A 36 6.32 6.24 1.18
N GLY A 37 7.12 6.65 2.17
CA GLY A 37 6.81 6.45 3.59
C GLY A 37 6.79 4.98 4.00
N GLY A 38 7.60 4.15 3.35
CA GLY A 38 7.67 2.70 3.59
C GLY A 38 6.71 1.85 2.76
N ARG A 39 5.81 2.45 1.96
CA ARG A 39 4.89 1.70 1.08
C ARG A 39 5.63 0.99 -0.06
N ALA A 40 6.75 1.54 -0.50
CA ALA A 40 7.59 0.95 -1.54
C ALA A 40 8.79 0.18 -0.95
N LEU A 41 8.60 -0.55 0.15
CA LEU A 41 9.68 -1.27 0.85
C LEU A 41 10.47 -2.21 -0.06
N MET A 42 9.81 -2.89 -1.00
CA MET A 42 10.45 -3.78 -1.98
C MET A 42 10.91 -3.06 -3.26
N GLY A 43 10.89 -1.73 -3.26
CA GLY A 43 11.15 -0.87 -4.41
C GLY A 43 9.89 -0.56 -5.23
N HIS A 44 9.98 0.53 -5.98
CA HIS A 44 8.99 0.98 -6.95
C HIS A 44 8.89 -0.02 -8.10
N LYS A 45 7.73 -0.68 -8.28
CA LYS A 45 7.54 -1.73 -9.30
C LYS A 45 8.38 -2.98 -9.05
N HIS A 46 8.20 -3.58 -7.87
CA HIS A 46 8.82 -4.87 -7.57
C HIS A 46 8.25 -6.02 -8.42
N GLY A 47 9.11 -6.67 -9.22
CA GLY A 47 8.87 -7.97 -9.84
C GLY A 47 7.48 -8.14 -10.49
N ARG A 48 6.74 -9.17 -10.03
CA ARG A 48 5.38 -9.50 -10.50
C ARG A 48 4.27 -8.78 -9.73
N ALA A 49 4.57 -7.94 -8.73
CA ALA A 49 3.55 -7.34 -7.86
C ALA A 49 2.54 -6.48 -8.65
N ILE A 50 3.01 -5.64 -9.57
CA ILE A 50 2.12 -4.83 -10.43
C ILE A 50 1.27 -5.74 -11.32
N LEU A 51 1.83 -6.81 -11.86
CA LEU A 51 1.08 -7.76 -12.70
C LEU A 51 -0.01 -8.45 -11.88
N MET A 52 0.30 -8.94 -10.68
CA MET A 52 -0.67 -9.56 -9.78
C MET A 52 -1.77 -8.59 -9.37
N MET A 53 -1.42 -7.33 -9.09
CA MET A 53 -2.40 -6.29 -8.78
C MET A 53 -3.35 -6.04 -9.95
N LYS A 54 -2.82 -5.85 -11.17
CA LYS A 54 -3.62 -5.68 -12.38
C LYS A 54 -4.56 -6.87 -12.61
N ASN A 55 -4.03 -8.09 -12.55
CA ASN A 55 -4.83 -9.31 -12.71
C ASN A 55 -5.92 -9.45 -11.64
N SER A 56 -5.70 -8.93 -10.43
CA SER A 56 -6.72 -8.95 -9.36
C SER A 56 -7.80 -7.90 -9.60
N LEU A 57 -7.41 -6.71 -10.06
CA LEU A 57 -8.34 -5.64 -10.45
C LEU A 57 -9.23 -6.08 -11.62
N GLU A 58 -8.67 -6.73 -12.64
CA GLU A 58 -9.42 -7.28 -13.78
C GLU A 58 -10.47 -8.32 -13.35
N LYS A 59 -10.25 -9.01 -12.22
CA LYS A 59 -11.19 -9.96 -11.62
C LYS A 59 -12.22 -9.30 -10.70
N GLY A 60 -12.33 -7.98 -10.73
CA GLY A 60 -13.33 -7.24 -9.96
C GLY A 60 -12.96 -7.05 -8.48
N MET A 61 -11.67 -7.10 -8.10
CA MET A 61 -11.26 -6.84 -6.71
C MET A 61 -11.74 -5.46 -6.19
N ALA A 62 -11.87 -4.47 -7.07
CA ALA A 62 -12.35 -3.13 -6.71
C ALA A 62 -13.88 -2.98 -6.75
N ALA A 63 -14.63 -4.01 -7.13
CA ALA A 63 -16.08 -3.95 -7.19
C ALA A 63 -16.68 -4.06 -5.79
N SER A 64 -17.77 -3.35 -5.51
CA SER A 64 -18.46 -3.36 -4.20
C SER A 64 -19.26 -4.64 -3.91
N TYR A 65 -19.08 -5.70 -4.70
CA TYR A 65 -19.76 -6.98 -4.52
C TYR A 65 -18.97 -7.85 -3.53
N PRO A 66 -19.63 -8.75 -2.80
CA PRO A 66 -18.94 -9.71 -1.96
C PRO A 66 -17.97 -10.54 -2.80
N GLY A 67 -16.71 -10.62 -2.37
CA GLY A 67 -15.63 -11.24 -3.12
C GLY A 67 -14.68 -12.06 -2.25
N VAL A 68 -13.92 -12.95 -2.90
CA VAL A 68 -12.98 -13.86 -2.22
C VAL A 68 -11.72 -13.17 -1.65
N TRP A 69 -11.51 -11.90 -1.98
CA TRP A 69 -10.26 -11.19 -1.72
C TRP A 69 -10.02 -10.92 -0.24
N GLU A 70 -11.08 -10.56 0.48
CA GLU A 70 -11.03 -10.34 1.92
C GLU A 70 -10.69 -11.62 2.68
N GLY A 71 -11.38 -12.73 2.38
CA GLY A 71 -11.07 -14.03 2.98
C GLY A 71 -9.64 -14.50 2.68
N ARG A 72 -9.13 -14.22 1.47
CA ARG A 72 -7.72 -14.49 1.11
C ARG A 72 -6.75 -13.65 1.93
N LEU A 73 -7.04 -12.35 2.12
CA LEU A 73 -6.22 -11.47 2.94
C LEU A 73 -6.18 -11.96 4.39
N LEU A 74 -7.35 -12.22 4.99
CA LEU A 74 -7.45 -12.72 6.37
C LEU A 74 -6.72 -14.05 6.57
N LYS A 75 -6.82 -14.98 5.59
CA LYS A 75 -6.07 -16.24 5.62
C LYS A 75 -4.55 -16.00 5.64
N GLN A 76 -4.05 -15.09 4.80
CA GLN A 76 -2.61 -14.79 4.78
C GLN A 76 -2.15 -14.10 6.06
N LEU A 77 -2.96 -13.19 6.62
CA LEU A 77 -2.67 -12.55 7.91
C LEU A 77 -2.59 -13.57 9.03
N GLY A 78 -3.51 -14.54 9.08
CA GLY A 78 -3.47 -15.61 10.09
C GLY A 78 -2.25 -16.53 9.97
N LEU A 79 -1.68 -16.68 8.76
CA LEU A 79 -0.43 -17.42 8.56
C LEU A 79 0.82 -16.62 8.95
N LEU A 80 0.82 -15.31 8.67
CA LEU A 80 1.96 -14.43 8.96
C LEU A 80 2.04 -14.02 10.45
N TYR A 81 0.89 -13.89 11.11
CA TYR A 81 0.77 -13.41 12.49
C TYR A 81 -0.16 -14.33 13.31
N PRO A 82 0.27 -15.57 13.62
CA PRO A 82 -0.56 -16.57 14.28
C PRO A 82 -1.04 -16.18 15.70
N GLU A 83 -0.38 -15.20 16.32
CA GLU A 83 -0.71 -14.63 17.61
C GLU A 83 -1.91 -13.67 17.58
N ILE A 84 -2.23 -13.09 16.41
CA ILE A 84 -3.32 -12.13 16.25
C ILE A 84 -4.67 -12.86 16.20
N ARG A 85 -5.56 -12.53 17.14
CA ARG A 85 -6.90 -13.16 17.27
C ARG A 85 -8.01 -12.45 16.52
N GLU A 86 -7.80 -11.17 16.21
CA GLU A 86 -8.83 -10.31 15.67
C GLU A 86 -8.21 -9.25 14.76
N VAL A 87 -8.82 -9.03 13.60
CA VAL A 87 -8.39 -8.06 12.60
C VAL A 87 -9.56 -7.18 12.24
N SER A 88 -9.36 -5.87 12.25
CA SER A 88 -10.29 -4.91 11.70
C SER A 88 -9.63 -4.25 10.49
N LEU A 89 -10.34 -4.25 9.36
CA LEU A 89 -9.85 -3.58 8.15
C LEU A 89 -10.40 -2.16 8.11
N PHE A 90 -9.55 -1.22 7.72
CA PHE A 90 -9.89 0.19 7.58
C PHE A 90 -9.49 0.65 6.20
N PHE A 91 -10.35 1.42 5.53
CA PHE A 91 -9.95 2.16 4.35
C PHE A 91 -9.31 3.48 4.80
N ALA A 92 -8.02 3.64 4.52
CA ALA A 92 -7.35 4.90 4.76
C ALA A 92 -7.83 5.95 3.74
N GLY A 93 -8.69 6.87 4.17
CA GLY A 93 -8.93 8.12 3.47
C GLY A 93 -7.71 9.04 3.57
N ARG A 94 -7.56 9.98 2.63
CA ARG A 94 -6.47 10.97 2.65
C ARG A 94 -6.59 11.98 3.82
N ASP A 95 -7.74 12.00 4.50
CA ASP A 95 -8.04 12.86 5.65
C ASP A 95 -8.51 12.03 6.86
N ASP A 96 -7.68 11.99 7.90
CA ASP A 96 -7.74 11.08 9.04
C ASP A 96 -8.84 11.39 10.09
N LYS A 97 -10.01 11.94 9.70
CA LYS A 97 -11.00 12.44 10.67
C LYS A 97 -12.37 11.76 10.70
N ALA A 98 -12.60 10.72 9.91
CA ALA A 98 -13.79 9.89 10.06
C ALA A 98 -13.39 8.45 10.41
N PRO A 99 -14.01 7.80 11.42
CA PRO A 99 -13.82 6.38 11.60
C PRO A 99 -14.35 5.68 10.33
N ALA A 100 -13.44 5.12 9.55
CA ALA A 100 -13.79 4.25 8.43
C ALA A 100 -14.78 3.19 8.93
N GLU A 101 -15.81 2.92 8.13
CA GLU A 101 -16.79 1.87 8.36
C GLU A 101 -16.07 0.60 8.82
N ARG A 102 -16.36 0.16 10.06
CA ARG A 102 -15.59 -0.89 10.73
C ARG A 102 -16.16 -2.24 10.37
N SER A 103 -15.48 -2.97 9.51
CA SER A 103 -15.69 -4.41 9.40
C SER A 103 -14.73 -5.13 10.34
N LYS A 104 -15.30 -5.74 11.39
CA LYS A 104 -14.57 -6.43 12.45
C LYS A 104 -14.59 -7.94 12.18
N TYR A 105 -13.43 -8.51 11.89
CA TYR A 105 -13.29 -9.94 11.58
C TYR A 105 -12.56 -10.66 12.71
N ARG A 106 -13.20 -11.70 13.25
CA ARG A 106 -12.52 -12.66 14.12
C ARG A 106 -11.74 -13.62 13.24
N LEU A 107 -10.41 -13.65 13.38
CA LEU A 107 -9.59 -14.66 12.71
C LEU A 107 -9.87 -16.00 13.40
N PHE A 108 -10.69 -16.84 12.79
CA PHE A 108 -10.83 -18.22 13.23
C PHE A 108 -9.56 -18.99 12.87
N ARG A 109 -8.96 -19.65 13.86
CA ARG A 109 -7.88 -20.61 13.65
C ARG A 109 -8.43 -21.76 12.82
N PRO A 110 -7.91 -22.05 11.61
CA PRO A 110 -8.40 -23.19 10.84
C PRO A 110 -7.79 -24.52 11.28
N PHE A 111 -6.94 -24.56 12.30
CA PHE A 111 -6.26 -25.77 12.75
C PHE A 111 -5.99 -25.70 14.27
N GLU A 112 -6.91 -26.28 15.04
CA GLU A 112 -6.61 -27.07 16.23
C GLU A 112 -7.02 -28.51 15.93
#